data_AF-A0A836QMH2-F1
#
_entry.id   AF-A0A836QMH2-F1
#
_cell.length_a   1.000
_cell.length_b   1.000
_cell.length_c   1.000
_cell.angle_alpha   90.00
_cell.angle_beta   90.00
_cell.angle_gamma   90.00
#
_symmetry.space_group_name_H-M   'P 1'
#
loop_
_entity.id
_entity.type
_entity.pdbx_description
1 polymer ?
#
loop_
_entity_poly.entity_id
_entity_poly.type
_entity_poly.pdbx_seq_one_letter_code
_entity_poly.pdbx_strand_id
1 'polypeptide(L)'
;MGQVTKAQNNLGANYYHGRGVKQDYKEALKWYRLAAEQGFAAGQDNLGASYYHGHGVKQDYKKAVKWFRLAAEQGFFLAQNNLGLMYATGQGITQDMVQAHKWFNLAAINGHPQAARNRGTAETNMTPSQIAKAQKLAKEWMEKQK
;
A
#
# COMPACT_ATOMS: atom_id res chain seq x y z
N MET A 1 12.71 -15.65 -11.30
CA MET A 1 12.20 -15.43 -9.92
C MET A 1 10.77 -14.89 -9.86
N GLY A 2 10.32 -13.97 -10.73
CA GLY A 2 8.98 -13.36 -10.63
C GLY A 2 7.75 -14.29 -10.73
N GLN A 3 7.87 -15.47 -11.36
CA GLN A 3 6.74 -16.43 -11.41
C GLN A 3 6.49 -17.11 -10.06
N VAL A 4 7.54 -17.38 -9.30
CA VAL A 4 7.45 -18.07 -8.00
C VAL A 4 6.77 -17.16 -6.97
N THR A 5 7.12 -15.87 -6.95
CA THR A 5 6.52 -14.90 -6.02
C THR A 5 5.05 -14.62 -6.33
N LYS A 6 4.67 -14.59 -7.62
CA LYS A 6 3.26 -14.50 -8.02
C LYS A 6 2.46 -15.73 -7.58
N ALA A 7 3.01 -16.93 -7.73
CA ALA A 7 2.36 -18.16 -7.30
C ALA A 7 2.20 -18.21 -5.76
N GLN A 8 3.24 -17.84 -5.01
CA GLN A 8 3.19 -17.70 -3.55
C GLN A 8 2.10 -16.72 -3.13
N ASN A 9 2.04 -15.53 -3.74
CA ASN A 9 1.01 -14.55 -3.44
C ASN A 9 -0.40 -15.08 -3.75
N ASN A 10 -0.60 -15.76 -4.88
CA ASN A 10 -1.89 -16.34 -5.25
C ASN A 10 -2.32 -17.44 -4.27
N LEU A 11 -1.38 -18.28 -3.83
CA LEU A 11 -1.66 -19.29 -2.81
C LEU A 11 -2.05 -18.65 -1.48
N GLY A 12 -1.35 -17.57 -1.08
CA GLY A 12 -1.75 -16.76 0.06
C GLY A 12 -3.18 -16.22 -0.07
N ALA A 13 -3.56 -15.73 -1.26
CA ALA A 13 -4.91 -15.25 -1.53
C ALA A 13 -5.97 -16.37 -1.50
N ASN A 14 -5.62 -17.57 -1.95
CA ASN A 14 -6.51 -18.73 -1.86
C ASN A 14 -6.80 -19.09 -0.41
N TYR A 15 -5.78 -19.12 0.46
CA TYR A 15 -5.98 -19.31 1.90
C TYR A 15 -6.73 -18.15 2.55
N TYR A 16 -6.46 -16.90 2.14
CA TYR A 16 -7.13 -15.72 2.69
C TYR A 16 -8.64 -15.71 2.40
N HIS A 17 -9.04 -16.13 1.19
CA HIS A 17 -10.44 -16.13 0.75
C HIS A 17 -11.14 -17.50 0.81
N GLY A 18 -10.42 -18.57 1.18
CA GLY A 18 -10.96 -19.93 1.15
C GLY A 18 -11.27 -20.45 -0.27
N ARG A 19 -10.48 -20.06 -1.27
CA ARG A 19 -10.68 -20.48 -2.67
C ARG A 19 -9.96 -21.80 -2.96
N GLY A 20 -10.71 -22.89 -3.05
CA GLY A 20 -10.16 -24.23 -3.29
C GLY A 20 -9.43 -24.84 -2.07
N VAL A 21 -9.36 -24.12 -0.95
CA VAL A 21 -8.83 -24.55 0.35
C VAL A 21 -9.69 -23.98 1.46
N LYS A 22 -9.64 -24.55 2.67
CA LYS A 22 -10.28 -23.93 3.84
C LYS A 22 -9.61 -22.58 4.12
N GLN A 23 -10.42 -21.57 4.42
CA GLN A 23 -9.91 -20.25 4.78
C GLN A 23 -8.99 -20.35 6.00
N ASP A 24 -7.78 -19.79 5.88
CA ASP A 24 -6.77 -19.74 6.95
C ASP A 24 -5.88 -18.49 6.79
N TYR A 25 -6.10 -17.51 7.66
CA TYR A 25 -5.30 -16.28 7.64
C TYR A 25 -3.85 -16.48 8.08
N LYS A 26 -3.56 -17.46 8.94
CA LYS A 26 -2.18 -17.73 9.36
C LYS A 26 -1.39 -18.34 8.20
N GLU A 27 -2.01 -19.22 7.42
CA GLU A 27 -1.37 -19.79 6.24
C GLU A 27 -1.22 -18.75 5.13
N ALA A 28 -2.24 -17.93 4.90
CA ALA A 28 -2.15 -16.79 3.98
C ALA A 28 -0.97 -15.86 4.31
N LEU A 29 -0.79 -15.53 5.60
CA LEU A 29 0.29 -14.68 6.07
C LEU A 29 1.68 -15.26 5.75
N LYS A 30 1.88 -16.58 5.89
CA LYS A 30 3.16 -17.23 5.56
C LYS A 30 3.51 -17.05 4.09
N TRP A 31 2.55 -17.28 3.21
CA TRP A 31 2.74 -17.15 1.76
C TRP A 31 2.95 -15.70 1.31
N TYR A 32 2.18 -14.76 1.86
CA TYR A 32 2.40 -13.34 1.61
C TYR A 32 3.77 -12.89 2.09
N ARG A 33 4.21 -13.35 3.27
CA ARG A 33 5.56 -13.06 3.78
C ARG A 33 6.66 -13.55 2.84
N LEU A 34 6.56 -14.79 2.38
CA LEU A 34 7.54 -15.35 1.46
C LEU A 34 7.65 -14.55 0.16
N ALA A 35 6.52 -14.13 -0.41
CA ALA A 35 6.51 -13.27 -1.60
C ALA A 35 7.06 -11.86 -1.30
N ALA A 36 6.69 -11.28 -0.15
CA ALA A 36 7.06 -9.93 0.26
C ALA A 36 8.57 -9.79 0.52
N GLU A 37 9.17 -10.79 1.17
CA GLU A 37 10.60 -10.84 1.47
C GLU A 37 11.46 -10.98 0.21
N GLN A 38 10.90 -11.51 -0.87
CA GLN A 38 11.52 -11.53 -2.21
C GLN A 38 11.27 -10.26 -3.03
N GLY A 39 10.68 -9.22 -2.43
CA GLY A 39 10.45 -7.94 -3.08
C GLY A 39 9.16 -7.83 -3.89
N PHE A 40 8.30 -8.85 -3.91
CA PHE A 40 7.10 -8.80 -4.75
C PHE A 40 6.07 -7.80 -4.20
N ALA A 41 5.83 -6.70 -4.92
CA ALA A 41 5.02 -5.57 -4.44
C ALA A 41 3.61 -5.95 -4.00
N ALA A 42 2.91 -6.84 -4.72
CA ALA A 42 1.58 -7.30 -4.29
C ALA A 42 1.64 -8.16 -3.01
N GLY A 43 2.70 -8.95 -2.83
CA GLY A 43 2.93 -9.69 -1.59
C GLY A 43 3.22 -8.77 -0.41
N GLN A 44 4.01 -7.72 -0.64
CA GLN A 44 4.27 -6.67 0.35
C GLN A 44 2.99 -5.93 0.74
N ASP A 45 2.15 -5.54 -0.23
CA ASP A 45 0.85 -4.91 0.04
C ASP A 45 -0.07 -5.84 0.86
N ASN A 46 -0.20 -7.11 0.47
CA ASN A 46 -1.01 -8.09 1.19
C ASN A 46 -0.49 -8.37 2.61
N LEU A 47 0.82 -8.38 2.81
CA LEU A 47 1.41 -8.50 4.14
C LEU A 47 1.14 -7.23 4.98
N GLY A 48 1.23 -6.05 4.36
CA GLY A 48 0.85 -4.78 4.97
C GLY A 48 -0.61 -4.79 5.42
N ALA A 49 -1.53 -5.22 4.56
CA ALA A 49 -2.95 -5.35 4.86
C ALA A 49 -3.22 -6.36 5.99
N SER A 50 -2.48 -7.48 6.02
CA SER A 50 -2.58 -8.47 7.10
C SER A 50 -2.20 -7.87 8.45
N TYR A 51 -1.14 -7.06 8.51
CA TYR A 51 -0.78 -6.30 9.71
C TYR A 51 -1.77 -5.19 10.06
N TYR A 52 -2.37 -4.54 9.06
CA TYR A 52 -3.36 -3.48 9.25
C TYR A 52 -4.67 -4.02 9.85
N HIS A 53 -5.15 -5.18 9.40
CA HIS A 53 -6.39 -5.79 9.89
C HIS A 53 -6.19 -6.80 11.03
N GLY A 54 -4.96 -7.24 11.30
CA GLY A 54 -4.69 -8.30 12.26
C GLY A 54 -5.09 -9.69 11.76
N HIS A 55 -5.07 -9.91 10.44
CA HIS A 55 -5.40 -11.21 9.85
C HIS A 55 -4.18 -12.14 9.90
N GLY A 56 -4.30 -13.22 10.68
CA GLY A 56 -3.22 -14.21 10.85
C GLY A 56 -2.05 -13.72 11.72
N VAL A 57 -2.06 -12.45 12.14
CA VAL A 57 -1.03 -11.80 12.95
C VAL A 57 -1.66 -10.77 13.89
N LYS A 58 -0.99 -10.43 14.99
CA LYS A 58 -1.41 -9.29 15.82
C LYS A 58 -1.36 -8.01 14.97
N GLN A 59 -2.42 -7.21 15.05
CA GLN A 59 -2.51 -5.92 14.37
C GLN A 59 -1.33 -5.02 14.76
N ASP A 60 -0.69 -4.41 13.77
CA ASP A 60 0.48 -3.55 13.94
C ASP A 60 0.57 -2.55 12.78
N TYR A 61 0.04 -1.34 13.00
CA TYR A 61 0.04 -0.30 11.99
C TYR A 61 1.44 0.14 11.56
N LYS A 62 2.43 0.10 12.46
CA LYS A 62 3.82 0.49 12.11
C LYS A 62 4.42 -0.51 11.11
N LYS A 63 4.17 -1.80 11.32
CA LYS A 63 4.58 -2.84 10.34
C LYS A 63 3.79 -2.73 9.04
N ALA A 64 2.50 -2.42 9.09
CA ALA A 64 1.71 -2.17 7.89
C ALA A 64 2.31 -1.03 7.05
N VAL A 65 2.63 0.12 7.66
CA VAL A 65 3.29 1.26 6.99
C VAL A 65 4.60 0.83 6.34
N LYS A 66 5.43 0.04 7.03
CA LYS A 66 6.70 -0.45 6.48
C LYS A 66 6.48 -1.22 5.18
N TRP A 67 5.54 -2.16 5.16
CA TRP A 67 5.29 -2.99 3.99
C TRP A 67 4.58 -2.25 2.87
N PHE A 68 3.59 -1.41 3.18
CA PHE A 68 2.96 -0.54 2.18
C PHE A 68 3.97 0.41 1.53
N ARG A 69 4.93 0.95 2.29
CA ARG A 69 6.00 1.78 1.75
C ARG A 69 6.87 1.05 0.73
N LEU A 70 7.33 -0.16 1.06
CA LEU A 70 8.15 -0.96 0.13
C LEU A 70 7.42 -1.25 -1.19
N ALA A 71 6.12 -1.53 -1.14
CA ALA A 71 5.31 -1.74 -2.34
C ALA A 71 5.02 -0.43 -3.09
N ALA A 72 4.73 0.65 -2.38
CA ALA A 72 4.41 1.96 -2.95
C ALA A 72 5.61 2.58 -3.68
N GLU A 73 6.82 2.37 -3.15
CA GLU A 73 8.09 2.81 -3.75
C GLU A 73 8.42 2.06 -5.05
N GLN A 74 7.80 0.90 -5.28
CA GLN A 74 7.85 0.16 -6.55
C GLN A 74 6.75 0.56 -7.53
N GLY A 75 5.94 1.58 -7.21
CA GLY A 75 4.84 2.03 -8.06
C GLY A 75 3.54 1.23 -7.94
N PHE A 76 3.42 0.33 -6.95
CA PHE A 76 2.20 -0.47 -6.79
C PHE A 76 1.04 0.39 -6.27
N PHE A 77 0.09 0.71 -7.14
CA PHE A 77 -0.93 1.74 -6.90
C PHE A 77 -1.83 1.46 -5.68
N LEU A 78 -2.13 0.18 -5.38
CA LEU A 78 -2.91 -0.18 -4.17
C LEU A 78 -2.14 0.20 -2.91
N ALA A 79 -0.85 -0.13 -2.85
CA ALA A 79 0.01 0.23 -1.72
C ALA A 79 0.24 1.73 -1.63
N GLN A 80 0.35 2.44 -2.77
CA GLN A 80 0.41 3.91 -2.78
C GLN A 80 -0.86 4.50 -2.15
N ASN A 81 -2.04 4.01 -2.52
CA ASN A 81 -3.30 4.44 -1.90
C ASN A 81 -3.35 4.10 -0.40
N ASN A 82 -2.94 2.89 -0.02
CA ASN A 82 -2.93 2.46 1.39
C ASN A 82 -1.97 3.32 2.22
N LEU A 83 -0.77 3.59 1.72
CA LEU A 83 0.20 4.47 2.39
C LEU A 83 -0.32 5.91 2.48
N GLY A 84 -1.01 6.40 1.44
CA GLY A 84 -1.69 7.69 1.47
C GLY A 84 -2.72 7.77 2.60
N LEU A 85 -3.53 6.73 2.79
CA LEU A 85 -4.47 6.63 3.91
C LEU A 85 -3.75 6.64 5.26
N MET A 86 -2.66 5.89 5.42
CA MET A 86 -1.90 5.87 6.68
C MET A 86 -1.34 7.25 7.04
N TYR A 87 -0.87 8.02 6.06
CA TYR A 87 -0.46 9.42 6.28
C TYR A 87 -1.63 10.35 6.56
N ALA A 88 -2.78 10.15 5.92
CA ALA A 88 -3.97 10.98 6.14
C ALA A 88 -4.57 10.77 7.53
N THR A 89 -4.54 9.53 8.05
CA THR A 89 -5.12 9.19 9.35
C THR A 89 -4.12 9.24 10.51
N GLY A 90 -2.82 9.24 10.22
CA GLY A 90 -1.78 9.13 11.25
C GLY A 90 -1.69 7.74 11.89
N GLN A 91 -2.23 6.70 11.25
CA GLN A 91 -2.16 5.34 11.78
C GLN A 91 -0.76 4.76 11.54
N GLY A 92 -0.04 4.45 12.62
CA GLY A 92 1.29 3.83 12.54
C GLY A 92 2.39 4.74 11.99
N ILE A 93 2.08 5.99 11.66
CA ILE A 93 3.01 7.02 11.19
C ILE A 93 2.46 8.41 11.59
N THR A 94 3.31 9.41 11.74
CA THR A 94 2.85 10.79 11.95
C THR A 94 2.00 11.25 10.77
N GLN A 95 0.85 11.87 11.09
CA GLN A 95 -0.06 12.41 10.09
C GLN A 95 0.64 13.46 9.22
N ASP A 96 0.48 13.37 7.91
CA ASP A 96 1.06 14.32 6.95
C ASP A 96 0.21 14.37 5.66
N MET A 97 -0.61 15.41 5.53
CA MET A 97 -1.51 15.58 4.37
C MET A 97 -0.76 15.83 3.06
N VAL A 98 0.46 16.38 3.10
CA VAL A 98 1.30 16.57 1.90
C VAL A 98 1.77 15.22 1.37
N GLN A 99 2.21 14.31 2.26
CA GLN A 99 2.56 12.95 1.88
C GLN A 99 1.33 12.14 1.45
N ALA A 100 0.21 12.26 2.17
CA ALA A 100 -1.04 11.60 1.79
C ALA A 100 -1.46 11.96 0.36
N HIS A 101 -1.51 13.27 0.07
CA HIS A 101 -1.84 13.79 -1.26
C HIS A 101 -0.87 13.28 -2.32
N LYS A 102 0.44 13.36 -2.08
CA LYS A 102 1.47 12.84 -2.99
C LYS A 102 1.18 11.38 -3.37
N TRP A 103 0.95 10.51 -2.39
CA TRP A 103 0.73 9.08 -2.63
C TRP A 103 -0.61 8.80 -3.30
N PHE A 104 -1.69 9.51 -2.95
CA PHE A 104 -2.95 9.42 -3.66
C PHE A 104 -2.83 9.88 -5.12
N ASN A 105 -2.05 10.94 -5.37
CA ASN A 105 -1.82 11.43 -6.71
C ASN A 105 -1.09 10.39 -7.58
N LEU A 106 -0.04 9.78 -7.04
CA LEU A 106 0.68 8.69 -7.73
C LEU A 106 -0.23 7.48 -8.00
N ALA A 107 -1.04 7.08 -7.02
CA ALA A 107 -1.99 5.97 -7.19
C ALA A 107 -3.07 6.28 -8.25
N ALA A 108 -3.54 7.53 -8.32
CA ALA A 108 -4.53 7.97 -9.30
C ALA A 108 -3.97 7.98 -10.73
N ILE A 109 -2.73 8.44 -10.91
CA ILE A 109 -2.03 8.42 -12.20
C ILE A 109 -1.88 6.99 -12.72
N ASN A 110 -1.62 6.05 -11.82
CA ASN A 110 -1.50 4.62 -12.14
C ASN A 110 -2.85 3.87 -12.20
N GLY A 111 -3.97 4.58 -12.29
CA GLY A 111 -5.27 4.01 -12.63
C GLY A 111 -6.17 3.60 -11.47
N HIS A 112 -5.88 3.98 -10.21
CA HIS A 112 -6.75 3.68 -9.07
C HIS A 112 -7.88 4.72 -8.91
N PRO A 113 -9.16 4.42 -9.26
CA PRO A 113 -10.21 5.44 -9.31
C PRO A 113 -10.54 6.05 -7.94
N GLN A 114 -10.45 5.25 -6.87
CA GLN A 114 -10.69 5.72 -5.52
C GLN A 114 -9.56 6.64 -5.01
N ALA A 115 -8.35 6.56 -5.57
CA ALA A 115 -7.24 7.41 -5.14
C ALA A 115 -7.46 8.87 -5.54
N ALA A 116 -8.09 9.14 -6.69
CA ALA A 116 -8.46 10.51 -7.07
C ALA A 116 -9.46 11.13 -6.09
N ARG A 117 -10.43 10.34 -5.59
CA ARG A 117 -11.38 10.78 -4.56
C ARG A 117 -10.66 11.06 -3.25
N ASN A 118 -9.82 10.14 -2.80
CA ASN A 118 -9.03 10.30 -1.56
C ASN A 118 -8.10 11.53 -1.64
N ARG A 119 -7.52 11.80 -2.82
CA ARG A 119 -6.76 13.04 -3.10
C ARG A 119 -7.63 14.28 -2.91
N GLY A 120 -8.81 14.32 -3.53
CA GLY A 120 -9.74 15.45 -3.39
C GLY A 120 -10.18 15.68 -1.94
N THR A 121 -10.47 14.62 -1.19
CA THR A 121 -10.76 14.72 0.26
C THR A 121 -9.56 15.22 1.07
N ALA A 122 -8.34 14.84 0.70
CA ALA A 122 -7.14 15.36 1.35
C ALA A 122 -6.96 16.86 1.10
N GLU A 123 -7.22 17.32 -0.14
CA GLU A 123 -7.10 18.73 -0.54
C GLU A 123 -8.01 19.66 0.28
N THR A 124 -9.18 19.22 0.74
CA THR A 124 -10.08 20.06 1.56
C THR A 124 -9.49 20.44 2.92
N ASN A 125 -8.43 19.75 3.36
CA ASN A 125 -7.74 19.98 4.63
C ASN A 125 -6.34 20.60 4.43
N MET A 126 -6.04 21.13 3.24
CA MET A 126 -4.72 21.63 2.86
C MET A 126 -4.79 23.07 2.35
N THR A 127 -3.70 23.81 2.53
CA THR A 127 -3.52 25.12 1.87
C THR A 127 -3.08 24.95 0.42
N PRO A 128 -3.28 25.96 -0.45
CA PRO A 128 -2.76 25.93 -1.83
C PRO A 128 -1.25 25.66 -1.91
N SER A 129 -0.47 26.19 -0.97
CA SER A 129 0.98 25.94 -0.88
C SER A 129 1.30 24.47 -0.57
N GLN A 130 0.56 23.85 0.34
CA GLN A 130 0.71 22.43 0.65
C GLN A 130 0.34 21.54 -0.55
N ILE A 131 -0.74 21.87 -1.27
CA ILE A 131 -1.17 21.16 -2.48
C ILE A 131 -0.08 21.25 -3.55
N ALA A 132 0.43 22.46 -3.84
CA ALA A 132 1.51 22.66 -4.80
C ALA A 132 2.78 21.88 -4.42
N LYS A 133 3.13 21.84 -3.14
CA LYS A 133 4.25 21.04 -2.63
C LYS A 133 4.02 19.54 -2.86
N ALA A 134 2.83 19.02 -2.57
CA ALA A 134 2.51 17.60 -2.76
C ALA A 134 2.56 17.19 -4.24
N GLN A 135 2.01 18.03 -5.12
CA GLN A 135 2.06 17.83 -6.57
C GLN A 135 3.49 17.84 -7.10
N LYS A 136 4.33 18.77 -6.62
CA LYS A 136 5.76 18.82 -6.94
C LYS A 136 6.48 17.53 -6.53
N LEU A 137 6.25 17.07 -5.29
CA LEU A 137 6.85 15.81 -4.80
C LEU A 137 6.41 14.58 -5.62
N ALA A 138 5.16 14.54 -6.09
CA ALA A 138 4.68 13.45 -6.94
C ALA A 138 5.38 13.50 -8.32
N LYS A 139 5.51 14.70 -8.91
CA LYS A 139 6.23 14.90 -10.18
C LYS A 139 7.70 14.49 -10.08
N GLU A 140 8.41 14.96 -9.06
CA GLU A 140 9.81 14.60 -8.82
C GLU A 140 10.00 13.10 -8.61
N TRP A 141 9.04 12.43 -7.95
CA TRP A 141 9.09 10.98 -7.80
C TRP A 141 8.97 10.28 -9.15
N MET A 142 8.03 10.68 -10.02
CA MET A 142 7.87 10.09 -11.35
C MET A 142 9.08 10.31 -12.25
N GLU A 143 9.73 11.47 -12.15
CA GLU A 143 10.94 11.78 -12.92
C GLU A 143 12.13 10.89 -12.53
N LYS A 144 12.24 10.52 -11.25
CA LYS A 144 13.30 9.62 -10.76
C LYS A 144 13.12 8.14 -11.16
N GLN A 145 11.95 7.77 -11.67
CA GLN A 145 11.63 6.38 -12.07
C GLN A 145 11.81 6.14 -13.58
N LYS A 146 12.25 7.16 -14.33
CA LYS A 146 12.60 7.06 -15.75
C LYS A 146 14.06 6.63 -15.91
#